data_AF-A0A3D8VDZ5-F1
#
_entry.id   AF-A0A3D8VDZ5-F1
#
_cell.length_a   1.000
_cell.length_b   1.000
_cell.length_c   1.000
_cell.angle_alpha   90.00
_cell.angle_beta   90.00
_cell.angle_gamma   90.00
#
_symmetry.space_group_name_H-M   'P 1'
#
loop_
_entity.id
_entity.type
_entity.pdbx_description
1 polymer ?
#
loop_
_entity_poly.entity_id
_entity_poly.type
_entity_poly.pdbx_seq_one_letter_code
_entity_poly.pdbx_strand_id
1 'polypeptide(L)'
;MKRKWNYIVVVLLTIFIVGCSENAEDTSTGNETADVQEKTTAQADENKEEEGQQEEQEEAAPAVADEPEVEETKPNTNEDLFSGYDRIEVDGGDQNGDREANVVVDIGFGDREYWAFTNKHGQLVRVVAEEIILQDDDTEPVVSSGRYFWDEAQVPGVESDQLDQGHVIADSLGGVSNAYNITPQESTLNRHGDQAYMEDAIRDAGGATDFEAIITYPDTNTQIPSHYEYTYTIQGNEVVDTFDNLNPDDVNESLGLTGDDSSDSSDSNGSTGSTEEGDVSSVDANGNGQVTIQEAKDAGFSMPITSDHWLYQYMQDRDGDGMVGE
;
A
#
# COMPACT_ATOMS: atom_id res chain seq x y z
N MET A 1 -36.94 46.94 9.32
CA MET A 1 -36.15 48.19 9.47
C MET A 1 -34.86 48.03 8.69
N LYS A 2 -34.53 48.99 7.82
CA LYS A 2 -33.35 48.98 6.95
C LYS A 2 -32.19 49.66 7.67
N ARG A 3 -31.00 49.06 7.70
CA ARG A 3 -29.74 49.81 7.79
C ARG A 3 -28.74 49.20 6.82
N LYS A 4 -28.48 49.96 5.76
CA LYS A 4 -27.31 49.84 4.88
C LYS A 4 -26.22 50.71 5.49
N TRP A 5 -24.96 50.29 5.49
CA TRP A 5 -23.86 51.24 5.41
C TRP A 5 -22.77 50.75 4.46
N ASN A 6 -22.30 51.76 3.75
CA ASN A 6 -21.52 51.87 2.54
C ASN A 6 -20.09 51.34 2.57
N TYR A 7 -19.67 50.94 1.37
CA TYR A 7 -18.33 50.96 0.81
C TYR A 7 -17.52 52.22 1.17
N ILE A 8 -16.24 52.02 1.51
CA ILE A 8 -15.16 53.00 1.32
C ILE A 8 -13.99 52.28 0.64
N VAL A 9 -13.75 52.67 -0.60
CA VAL A 9 -12.53 52.40 -1.38
C VAL A 9 -11.61 53.60 -1.19
N VAL A 10 -10.36 53.38 -0.77
CA VAL A 10 -9.25 54.32 -0.97
C VAL A 10 -7.99 53.54 -1.33
N VAL A 11 -7.24 54.14 -2.25
CA VAL A 11 -6.24 53.62 -3.18
C VAL A 11 -4.81 53.94 -2.70
N LEU A 12 -3.88 52.99 -2.95
CA LEU A 12 -2.41 53.07 -3.17
C LEU A 12 -1.52 54.03 -2.37
N LEU A 13 -0.40 53.51 -1.85
CA LEU A 13 0.94 53.96 -2.30
C LEU A 13 2.05 52.94 -1.96
N THR A 14 2.85 52.60 -2.97
CA THR A 14 4.07 51.79 -2.94
C THR A 14 5.28 52.59 -2.46
N ILE A 15 6.19 51.98 -1.69
CA ILE A 15 7.58 52.42 -1.55
C ILE A 15 8.49 51.20 -1.72
N PHE A 16 9.21 51.17 -2.84
CA PHE A 16 10.41 50.36 -3.04
C PHE A 16 11.58 51.04 -2.34
N ILE A 17 12.40 50.30 -1.59
CA ILE A 17 13.77 50.71 -1.29
C ILE A 17 14.70 49.58 -1.72
N VAL A 18 15.38 49.84 -2.83
CA VAL A 18 16.59 49.16 -3.31
C VAL A 18 17.77 49.65 -2.47
N GLY A 19 18.57 48.73 -1.95
CA GLY A 19 19.87 49.01 -1.35
C GLY A 19 20.95 48.15 -2.00
N CYS A 20 21.52 48.64 -3.11
CA CYS A 20 22.80 48.18 -3.62
C CYS A 20 23.92 49.01 -2.98
N SER A 21 25.00 48.35 -2.57
CA SER A 21 26.33 48.94 -2.60
C SER A 21 27.36 47.84 -2.88
N GLU A 22 27.80 47.81 -4.15
CA GLU A 22 29.15 47.63 -4.70
C GLU A 22 30.24 47.04 -3.77
N ASN A 23 30.78 45.85 -4.09
CA ASN A 23 31.91 45.55 -5.00
C ASN A 23 33.29 45.55 -4.30
N ALA A 24 33.90 44.36 -4.24
CA ALA A 24 35.31 44.14 -4.52
C ALA A 24 35.51 42.65 -4.83
N GLU A 25 35.79 42.34 -6.09
CA GLU A 25 36.48 41.11 -6.43
C GLU A 25 37.98 41.29 -6.13
N ASP A 26 38.61 40.29 -5.51
CA ASP A 26 39.97 39.94 -5.86
C ASP A 26 40.20 38.45 -5.61
N THR A 27 40.70 37.78 -6.65
CA THR A 27 41.08 36.36 -6.68
C THR A 27 42.60 36.28 -6.49
N SER A 28 43.10 35.44 -5.58
CA SER A 28 44.34 34.67 -5.77
C SER A 28 44.75 33.86 -4.52
N THR A 29 44.74 32.53 -4.69
CA THR A 29 45.85 31.57 -4.49
C THR A 29 46.86 31.74 -3.34
N GLY A 30 47.07 30.64 -2.58
CA GLY A 30 48.25 30.34 -1.75
C GLY A 30 47.85 29.60 -0.47
N ASN A 31 47.72 28.27 -0.46
CA ASN A 31 48.74 27.21 -0.32
C ASN A 31 49.47 27.16 1.04
N GLU A 32 49.48 25.94 1.60
CA GLU A 32 50.54 25.30 2.40
C GLU A 32 50.73 25.56 3.92
N THR A 33 50.41 24.48 4.67
CA THR A 33 51.24 23.70 5.62
C THR A 33 51.90 24.31 6.86
N ALA A 34 51.65 23.65 8.00
CA ALA A 34 52.59 23.02 8.96
C ALA A 34 51.90 22.98 10.35
N ASP A 35 51.51 21.84 10.92
CA ASP A 35 52.31 20.76 11.56
C ASP A 35 52.94 21.15 12.91
N VAL A 36 53.21 20.12 13.73
CA VAL A 36 53.82 20.01 15.07
C VAL A 36 52.80 19.86 16.22
N GLN A 37 52.41 18.62 16.55
CA GLN A 37 53.05 17.64 17.47
C GLN A 37 52.97 18.06 18.95
N GLU A 38 52.20 17.36 19.79
CA GLU A 38 52.45 16.05 20.45
C GLU A 38 53.21 16.21 21.77
N LYS A 39 52.61 15.75 22.90
CA LYS A 39 53.23 14.79 23.85
C LYS A 39 52.32 14.41 25.04
N THR A 40 52.14 13.10 25.16
CA THR A 40 51.76 12.18 26.26
C THR A 40 52.39 12.57 27.63
N THR A 41 51.90 12.22 28.84
CA THR A 41 51.87 10.85 29.42
C THR A 41 51.19 10.80 30.81
N ALA A 42 50.36 9.75 31.00
CA ALA A 42 50.06 8.86 32.15
C ALA A 42 50.32 9.19 33.64
N GLN A 43 49.34 8.84 34.50
CA GLN A 43 49.33 7.85 35.63
C GLN A 43 47.97 8.01 36.38
N ALA A 44 47.10 7.01 36.60
CA ALA A 44 47.18 5.71 37.31
C ALA A 44 47.08 5.81 38.85
N ASP A 45 45.96 5.31 39.41
CA ASP A 45 45.69 4.75 40.76
C ASP A 45 44.22 4.25 40.71
N GLU A 46 43.79 2.98 40.73
CA GLU A 46 44.08 1.71 41.43
C GLU A 46 43.30 1.49 42.75
N ASN A 47 42.66 0.29 42.85
CA ASN A 47 42.09 -0.45 44.00
C ASN A 47 40.65 -0.10 44.47
N LYS A 48 39.73 -1.04 44.80
CA LYS A 48 39.72 -2.50 45.09
C LYS A 48 38.23 -2.97 45.11
N GLU A 49 37.82 -4.05 44.43
CA GLU A 49 37.68 -5.46 44.89
C GLU A 49 37.17 -5.68 46.33
N GLU A 50 36.05 -6.41 46.49
CA GLU A 50 36.05 -7.76 47.10
C GLU A 50 34.69 -8.49 46.95
N GLU A 51 34.80 -9.80 46.69
CA GLU A 51 33.75 -10.83 46.57
C GLU A 51 33.37 -11.43 47.94
N GLY A 52 32.20 -12.10 48.03
CA GLY A 52 32.16 -13.45 48.61
C GLY A 52 31.14 -13.81 49.70
N GLN A 53 30.32 -14.83 49.37
CA GLN A 53 29.95 -16.04 50.16
C GLN A 53 28.58 -16.15 50.91
N GLN A 54 27.74 -17.04 50.35
CA GLN A 54 27.07 -18.25 50.87
C GLN A 54 26.17 -18.29 52.13
N GLU A 55 24.95 -18.82 51.87
CA GLU A 55 24.10 -19.82 52.58
C GLU A 55 23.82 -19.75 54.09
N GLU A 56 22.52 -19.75 54.45
CA GLU A 56 21.97 -20.67 55.46
C GLU A 56 20.44 -20.83 55.32
N GLN A 57 19.96 -22.00 55.76
CA GLN A 57 18.69 -22.67 55.46
C GLN A 57 17.89 -22.84 56.77
N GLU A 58 16.57 -22.60 56.78
CA GLU A 58 15.68 -23.13 57.83
C GLU A 58 14.26 -23.39 57.30
N GLU A 59 13.65 -24.47 57.81
CA GLU A 59 12.58 -25.29 57.23
C GLU A 59 11.23 -25.14 57.99
N ALA A 60 10.13 -25.52 57.28
CA ALA A 60 8.78 -25.94 57.74
C ALA A 60 7.63 -24.89 57.69
N ALA A 61 6.39 -25.14 57.23
CA ALA A 61 5.65 -26.17 56.46
C ALA A 61 4.22 -25.59 56.12
N PRO A 62 3.23 -26.30 55.53
CA PRO A 62 2.72 -26.10 54.16
C PRO A 62 1.25 -25.61 54.01
N ALA A 63 0.76 -25.53 52.75
CA ALA A 63 -0.62 -25.33 52.26
C ALA A 63 -0.93 -23.86 51.84
N VAL A 64 -1.62 -23.53 50.73
CA VAL A 64 -2.60 -24.19 49.84
C VAL A 64 -2.39 -23.61 48.44
N ALA A 65 -2.66 -24.42 47.40
CA ALA A 65 -2.65 -24.00 46.00
C ALA A 65 -3.63 -22.85 45.72
N ASP A 66 -3.13 -21.80 45.08
CA ASP A 66 -3.90 -20.97 44.15
C ASP A 66 -3.05 -20.87 42.88
N GLU A 67 -3.62 -21.28 41.75
CA GLU A 67 -3.07 -21.06 40.42
C GLU A 67 -2.80 -19.56 40.24
N PRO A 68 -1.62 -19.15 39.74
CA PRO A 68 -1.51 -17.80 39.22
C PRO A 68 -2.32 -17.76 37.93
N GLU A 69 -3.45 -17.04 37.98
CA GLU A 69 -4.09 -16.46 36.81
C GLU A 69 -3.00 -15.64 36.09
N VAL A 70 -2.50 -16.19 34.99
CA VAL A 70 -1.55 -15.52 34.11
C VAL A 70 -2.33 -14.40 33.46
N GLU A 71 -2.20 -13.18 33.98
CA GLU A 71 -2.46 -12.00 33.16
C GLU A 71 -1.51 -12.10 31.96
N GLU A 72 -2.06 -12.52 30.83
CA GLU A 72 -1.50 -12.32 29.49
C GLU A 72 -1.29 -10.81 29.31
N THR A 73 -0.16 -10.30 29.78
CA THR A 73 0.37 -9.01 29.32
C THR A 73 0.64 -9.17 27.84
N LYS A 74 -0.33 -8.74 27.01
CA LYS A 74 -0.08 -8.49 25.60
C LYS A 74 1.20 -7.65 25.50
N PRO A 75 2.24 -8.09 24.78
CA PRO A 75 3.38 -7.21 24.53
C PRO A 75 2.86 -5.95 23.85
N ASN A 76 3.37 -4.78 24.23
CA ASN A 76 3.14 -3.53 23.50
C ASN A 76 3.78 -3.66 22.10
N THR A 77 3.08 -4.31 21.17
CA THR A 77 3.54 -4.64 19.82
C THR A 77 3.87 -3.39 18.98
N ASN A 78 3.22 -2.26 19.27
CA ASN A 78 3.37 -1.04 18.48
C ASN A 78 4.70 -0.29 18.72
N GLU A 79 5.33 -0.40 19.89
CA GLU A 79 6.59 0.32 20.17
C GLU A 79 7.78 -0.29 19.41
N ASP A 80 7.75 -1.59 19.12
CA ASP A 80 8.79 -2.25 18.31
C ASP A 80 8.56 -1.99 16.80
N LEU A 81 7.29 -1.96 16.36
CA LEU A 81 6.92 -1.74 14.96
C LEU A 81 7.47 -0.41 14.40
N PHE A 82 7.48 0.65 15.22
CA PHE A 82 7.92 1.98 14.81
C PHE A 82 9.40 2.26 15.10
N SER A 83 10.15 1.26 15.55
CA SER A 83 11.56 1.42 15.88
C SER A 83 12.36 1.92 14.68
N GLY A 84 13.01 3.08 14.83
CA GLY A 84 13.80 3.72 13.78
C GLY A 84 13.05 4.71 12.89
N TYR A 85 11.77 4.98 13.16
CA TYR A 85 10.95 5.94 12.43
C TYR A 85 10.46 7.09 13.32
N ASP A 86 10.45 8.30 12.78
CA ASP A 86 9.81 9.44 13.42
C ASP A 86 8.31 9.43 13.08
N ARG A 87 7.43 9.42 14.09
CA ARG A 87 5.98 9.51 13.86
C ARG A 87 5.59 10.96 13.57
N ILE A 88 4.92 11.18 12.45
CA ILE A 88 4.34 12.47 12.08
C ILE A 88 2.84 12.34 11.80
N GLU A 89 2.15 13.48 11.85
CA GLU A 89 0.73 13.58 11.49
C GLU A 89 0.62 14.40 10.21
N VAL A 90 -0.15 13.88 9.25
CA VAL A 90 -0.36 14.50 7.94
C VAL A 90 -1.86 14.48 7.68
N ASP A 91 -2.42 15.62 7.27
CA ASP A 91 -3.84 15.68 6.96
C ASP A 91 -4.18 14.71 5.83
N GLY A 92 -5.26 13.95 5.98
CA GLY A 92 -5.63 12.90 5.02
C GLY A 92 -5.95 13.43 3.61
N GLY A 93 -6.31 14.72 3.50
CA GLY A 93 -6.55 15.41 2.23
C GLY A 93 -5.41 16.33 1.80
N ASP A 94 -4.23 16.25 2.44
CA ASP A 94 -3.06 17.02 2.02
C ASP A 94 -2.60 16.56 0.63
N GLN A 95 -2.71 17.47 -0.33
CA GLN A 95 -2.37 17.20 -1.71
C GLN A 95 -0.88 17.39 -2.01
N ASN A 96 -0.07 17.81 -1.04
CA ASN A 96 1.36 17.89 -1.21
C ASN A 96 1.93 16.49 -1.50
N GLY A 97 2.70 16.35 -2.57
CA GLY A 97 3.37 15.11 -2.96
C GLY A 97 4.71 14.86 -2.27
N ASP A 98 5.22 15.83 -1.51
CA ASP A 98 6.48 15.69 -0.78
C ASP A 98 6.35 14.75 0.41
N ARG A 99 7.39 13.94 0.64
CA ARG A 99 7.47 13.02 1.77
C ARG A 99 8.73 13.24 2.59
N GLU A 100 8.58 13.14 3.90
CA GLU A 100 9.68 13.12 4.85
C GLU A 100 10.34 11.74 4.86
N ALA A 101 11.62 11.71 5.21
CA ALA A 101 12.44 10.50 5.22
C ALA A 101 12.40 9.79 6.59
N ASN A 102 12.36 8.46 6.59
CA ASN A 102 12.32 7.62 7.80
C ASN A 102 11.19 8.02 8.76
N VAL A 103 9.99 8.27 8.22
CA VAL A 103 8.82 8.57 9.04
C VAL A 103 7.79 7.45 8.99
N VAL A 104 6.94 7.42 10.01
CA VAL A 104 5.71 6.63 10.03
C VAL A 104 4.51 7.57 10.14
N VAL A 105 3.48 7.32 9.32
CA VAL A 105 2.28 8.15 9.19
C VAL A 105 1.05 7.28 9.29
N ASP A 106 0.06 7.73 10.05
CA ASP A 106 -1.27 7.13 10.02
C ASP A 106 -1.99 7.58 8.74
N ILE A 107 -2.39 6.62 7.93
CA ILE A 107 -3.09 6.80 6.67
C ILE A 107 -4.50 6.21 6.70
N GLY A 108 -5.00 5.84 7.88
CA GLY A 108 -6.37 5.41 8.09
C GLY A 108 -7.32 6.61 8.19
N PHE A 109 -8.51 6.48 7.61
CA PHE A 109 -9.57 7.45 7.79
C PHE A 109 -10.31 7.22 9.12
N GLY A 110 -10.47 8.29 9.90
CA GLY A 110 -11.23 8.25 11.16
C GLY A 110 -10.42 7.60 12.28
N ASP A 111 -10.99 6.56 12.89
CA ASP A 111 -10.39 5.82 14.02
C ASP A 111 -9.58 4.58 13.57
N ARG A 112 -9.37 4.42 12.25
CA ARG A 112 -8.57 3.33 11.67
C ARG A 112 -7.09 3.60 11.91
N GLU A 113 -6.30 2.57 12.17
CA GLU A 113 -4.85 2.65 12.37
C GLU A 113 -4.12 1.95 11.22
N TYR A 114 -3.82 2.68 10.16
CA TYR A 114 -3.10 2.15 8.99
C TYR A 114 -1.74 2.84 8.92
N TRP A 115 -0.64 2.09 9.01
CA TRP A 115 0.69 2.69 9.19
C TRP A 115 1.52 2.60 7.91
N ALA A 116 1.87 3.76 7.37
CA ALA A 116 2.73 3.92 6.20
C ALA A 116 4.16 4.31 6.61
N PHE A 117 5.17 3.71 5.98
CA PHE A 117 6.58 3.91 6.32
C PHE A 117 7.38 4.38 5.12
N THR A 118 8.20 5.42 5.33
CA THR A 118 9.13 5.89 4.30
C THR A 118 10.57 5.51 4.59
N ASN A 119 11.36 5.25 3.55
CA ASN A 119 12.80 5.06 3.71
C ASN A 119 13.55 6.42 3.83
N LYS A 120 14.89 6.37 3.93
CA LYS A 120 15.74 7.57 4.02
C LYS A 120 15.69 8.51 2.80
N HIS A 121 15.04 8.09 1.72
CA HIS A 121 14.85 8.85 0.48
C HIS A 121 13.41 9.37 0.35
N GLY A 122 12.57 9.21 1.38
CA GLY A 122 11.17 9.61 1.34
C GLY A 122 10.32 8.71 0.44
N GLN A 123 10.80 7.55 0.01
CA GLN A 123 9.99 6.59 -0.75
C GLN A 123 9.10 5.79 0.20
N LEU A 124 7.82 5.64 -0.13
CA LEU A 124 6.86 4.81 0.61
C LEU A 124 7.19 3.34 0.37
N VAL A 125 7.73 2.64 1.37
CA VAL A 125 8.28 1.29 1.18
C VAL A 125 7.47 0.19 1.84
N ARG A 126 6.60 0.55 2.79
CA ARG A 126 5.78 -0.41 3.53
C ARG A 126 4.50 0.25 4.02
N VAL A 127 3.40 -0.47 3.96
CA VAL A 127 2.13 -0.12 4.61
C VAL A 127 1.63 -1.34 5.37
N VAL A 128 1.14 -1.16 6.60
CA VAL A 128 0.55 -2.26 7.38
C VAL A 128 -0.75 -1.84 8.06
N ALA A 129 -1.67 -2.79 8.21
CA ALA A 129 -2.87 -2.66 9.02
C ALA A 129 -3.22 -4.00 9.67
N GLU A 130 -3.57 -3.98 10.95
CA GLU A 130 -4.04 -5.20 11.64
C GLU A 130 -5.38 -5.68 11.06
N GLU A 131 -6.27 -4.74 10.75
CA GLU A 131 -7.59 -4.98 10.18
C GLU A 131 -7.91 -3.89 9.16
N ILE A 132 -8.34 -4.29 7.96
CA ILE A 132 -8.90 -3.41 6.93
C ILE A 132 -10.41 -3.34 7.14
N ILE A 133 -10.88 -2.16 7.52
CA ILE A 133 -12.29 -1.84 7.75
C ILE A 133 -12.80 -1.03 6.56
N LEU A 134 -13.80 -1.56 5.86
CA LEU A 134 -14.42 -0.91 4.69
C LEU A 134 -14.99 0.47 5.04
N GLN A 135 -15.01 1.36 4.06
CA GLN A 135 -15.72 2.63 4.11
C GLN A 135 -17.23 2.39 4.20
N ASP A 136 -17.93 3.25 4.93
CA ASP A 136 -19.39 3.29 5.01
C ASP A 136 -19.92 4.66 4.56
N ASP A 137 -20.25 4.78 3.28
CA ASP A 137 -20.77 5.99 2.64
C ASP A 137 -22.03 6.56 3.32
N ASP A 138 -22.80 5.74 4.05
CA ASP A 138 -24.04 6.17 4.72
C ASP A 138 -23.76 6.85 6.07
N THR A 139 -22.64 6.51 6.72
CA THR A 139 -22.33 6.97 8.09
C THR A 139 -21.06 7.81 8.20
N GLU A 140 -20.15 7.67 7.24
CA GLU A 140 -18.88 8.39 7.20
C GLU A 140 -18.98 9.65 6.31
N PRO A 141 -18.21 10.71 6.62
CA PRO A 141 -18.28 11.97 5.92
C PRO A 141 -17.54 11.91 4.57
N VAL A 142 -18.19 11.35 3.56
CA VAL A 142 -17.70 11.33 2.18
C VAL A 142 -18.22 12.54 1.36
N VAL A 143 -17.46 12.94 0.35
CA VAL A 143 -17.91 13.91 -0.66
C VAL A 143 -18.93 13.27 -1.62
N SER A 144 -19.56 14.06 -2.47
CA SER A 144 -20.63 13.57 -3.37
C SER A 144 -20.21 12.49 -4.38
N SER A 145 -18.91 12.27 -4.55
CA SER A 145 -18.36 11.18 -5.37
C SER A 145 -18.15 9.87 -4.60
N GLY A 146 -18.48 9.83 -3.29
CA GLY A 146 -18.22 8.67 -2.42
C GLY A 146 -16.82 8.63 -1.82
N ARG A 147 -15.99 9.64 -2.08
CA ARG A 147 -14.59 9.68 -1.60
C ARG A 147 -14.46 10.41 -0.27
N TYR A 148 -13.43 10.11 0.52
CA TYR A 148 -13.14 10.92 1.72
C TYR A 148 -12.67 12.33 1.37
N PHE A 149 -11.83 12.45 0.33
CA PHE A 149 -11.27 13.72 -0.11
C PHE A 149 -11.59 13.96 -1.59
N TRP A 150 -11.52 15.23 -2.00
CA TRP A 150 -11.96 15.63 -3.33
C TRP A 150 -10.94 15.27 -4.44
N ASP A 151 -9.67 15.10 -4.07
CA ASP A 151 -8.53 14.81 -4.94
C ASP A 151 -7.29 14.45 -4.09
N GLU A 152 -6.32 13.78 -4.70
CA GLU A 152 -5.20 13.11 -4.06
C GLU A 152 -3.90 13.91 -4.09
N ALA A 153 -2.93 13.45 -3.29
CA ALA A 153 -1.57 13.98 -3.30
C ALA A 153 -0.87 13.88 -4.65
N GLN A 154 -0.19 14.97 -5.01
CA GLN A 154 0.53 15.13 -6.27
C GLN A 154 1.97 14.60 -6.17
N VAL A 155 2.10 13.30 -5.85
CA VAL A 155 3.41 12.64 -5.67
C VAL A 155 4.20 12.64 -6.99
N PRO A 156 5.50 13.00 -7.00
CA PRO A 156 6.27 13.05 -8.25
C PRO A 156 6.16 11.78 -9.09
N GLY A 157 5.69 11.92 -10.33
CA GLY A 157 5.36 10.85 -11.26
C GLY A 157 3.90 10.90 -11.74
N VAL A 158 2.95 11.36 -10.91
CA VAL A 158 1.52 11.43 -11.27
C VAL A 158 1.18 12.53 -12.28
N GLU A 159 2.14 13.38 -12.64
CA GLU A 159 1.99 14.33 -13.75
C GLU A 159 1.91 13.62 -15.13
N SER A 160 2.29 12.35 -15.19
CA SER A 160 2.18 11.51 -16.39
C SER A 160 0.73 11.09 -16.61
N ASP A 161 0.24 11.14 -17.85
CA ASP A 161 -1.09 10.64 -18.21
C ASP A 161 -1.22 9.10 -18.22
N GLN A 162 -0.09 8.42 -18.06
CA GLN A 162 0.00 6.96 -17.96
C GLN A 162 0.01 6.45 -16.50
N LEU A 163 0.16 7.37 -15.53
CA LEU A 163 0.25 7.03 -14.11
C LEU A 163 -0.87 7.72 -13.35
N ASP A 164 -1.58 6.97 -12.54
CA ASP A 164 -2.59 7.47 -11.62
C ASP A 164 -1.98 7.79 -10.26
N GLN A 165 -2.74 8.55 -9.47
CA GLN A 165 -2.58 8.67 -8.03
C GLN A 165 -3.07 7.38 -7.34
N GLY A 166 -2.37 6.26 -7.56
CA GLY A 166 -2.77 4.95 -7.09
C GLY A 166 -2.68 4.84 -5.57
N HIS A 167 -3.80 4.55 -4.91
CA HIS A 167 -3.82 4.27 -3.47
C HIS A 167 -3.13 2.94 -3.17
N VAL A 168 -2.39 2.87 -2.06
CA VAL A 168 -1.93 1.58 -1.52
C VAL A 168 -3.06 0.88 -0.78
N ILE A 169 -3.84 1.65 0.00
CA ILE A 169 -5.13 1.23 0.56
C ILE A 169 -6.19 2.20 0.04
N ALA A 170 -7.14 1.73 -0.77
CA ALA A 170 -8.17 2.58 -1.38
C ALA A 170 -9.08 3.30 -0.38
N ASP A 171 -9.74 4.38 -0.84
CA ASP A 171 -10.76 5.10 -0.07
C ASP A 171 -11.85 4.12 0.43
N SER A 172 -12.30 3.19 -0.42
CA SER A 172 -13.31 2.16 -0.11
C SER A 172 -12.86 1.17 0.97
N LEU A 173 -11.54 1.05 1.21
CA LEU A 173 -10.92 0.22 2.24
C LEU A 173 -10.53 1.05 3.48
N GLY A 174 -10.91 2.32 3.53
CA GLY A 174 -10.67 3.20 4.67
C GLY A 174 -9.36 3.98 4.62
N GLY A 175 -8.63 3.99 3.49
CA GLY A 175 -7.40 4.76 3.34
C GLY A 175 -7.66 6.24 3.02
N VAL A 176 -6.72 7.12 3.37
CA VAL A 176 -6.76 8.56 3.06
C VAL A 176 -5.97 8.90 1.78
N SER A 177 -6.08 10.14 1.28
CA SER A 177 -5.53 10.54 -0.03
C SER A 177 -4.20 11.31 0.03
N ASN A 178 -3.51 11.31 1.17
CA ASN A 178 -2.25 12.04 1.35
C ASN A 178 -1.06 11.29 0.72
N ALA A 179 0.09 11.97 0.60
CA ALA A 179 1.25 11.39 -0.08
C ALA A 179 1.75 10.07 0.50
N TYR A 180 1.45 9.73 1.76
CA TYR A 180 1.93 8.51 2.40
C TYR A 180 1.04 7.30 2.10
N ASN A 181 -0.05 7.48 1.35
CA ASN A 181 -0.89 6.38 0.84
C ASN A 181 -1.02 6.38 -0.69
N ILE A 182 -0.41 7.32 -1.39
CA ILE A 182 -0.53 7.47 -2.85
C ILE A 182 0.78 7.18 -3.54
N THR A 183 0.81 6.34 -4.56
CA THR A 183 1.98 6.12 -5.40
C THR A 183 1.65 6.37 -6.88
N PRO A 184 2.60 6.87 -7.69
CA PRO A 184 2.44 6.87 -9.14
C PRO A 184 2.34 5.43 -9.65
N GLN A 185 1.14 5.01 -10.04
CA GLN A 185 0.85 3.63 -10.43
C GLN A 185 0.31 3.58 -11.86
N GLU A 186 0.68 2.57 -12.65
CA GLU A 186 0.18 2.44 -14.02
C GLU A 186 -1.35 2.41 -14.04
N SER A 187 -1.95 3.25 -14.89
CA SER A 187 -3.40 3.51 -14.80
C SER A 187 -4.26 2.28 -15.09
N THR A 188 -3.83 1.38 -15.98
CA THR A 188 -4.59 0.17 -16.30
C THR A 188 -4.50 -0.84 -15.16
N LEU A 189 -3.31 -1.02 -14.59
CA LEU A 189 -3.05 -1.81 -13.39
C LEU A 189 -3.90 -1.32 -12.21
N ASN A 190 -3.87 -0.01 -11.95
CA ASN A 190 -4.60 0.63 -10.86
C ASN A 190 -6.12 0.46 -10.99
N ARG A 191 -6.68 0.64 -12.20
CA ARG A 191 -8.13 0.66 -12.41
C ARG A 191 -8.75 -0.70 -12.71
N HIS A 192 -7.98 -1.59 -13.32
CA HIS A 192 -8.49 -2.80 -13.97
C HIS A 192 -7.56 -4.02 -13.85
N GLY A 193 -6.39 -3.89 -13.23
CA GLY A 193 -5.43 -4.98 -13.04
C GLY A 193 -5.43 -5.54 -11.62
N ASP A 194 -4.28 -6.07 -11.22
CA ASP A 194 -4.12 -6.79 -9.95
C ASP A 194 -4.42 -5.93 -8.72
N GLN A 195 -4.14 -4.62 -8.75
CA GLN A 195 -4.52 -3.70 -7.69
C GLN A 195 -6.05 -3.68 -7.49
N ALA A 196 -6.81 -3.48 -8.56
CA ALA A 196 -8.28 -3.43 -8.50
C ALA A 196 -8.87 -4.79 -8.09
N TYR A 197 -8.28 -5.90 -8.55
CA TYR A 197 -8.70 -7.25 -8.17
C TYR A 197 -8.52 -7.51 -6.66
N MET A 198 -7.35 -7.15 -6.12
CA MET A 198 -7.07 -7.26 -4.68
C MET A 198 -8.06 -6.43 -3.84
N GLU A 199 -8.33 -5.19 -4.25
CA GLU A 199 -9.29 -4.31 -3.57
C GLU A 199 -10.72 -4.87 -3.60
N ASP A 200 -11.14 -5.41 -4.73
CA ASP A 200 -12.45 -6.05 -4.89
C ASP A 200 -12.58 -7.30 -4.02
N ALA A 201 -11.54 -8.15 -3.99
CA ALA A 201 -11.53 -9.35 -3.16
C ALA A 201 -11.67 -9.03 -1.66
N ILE A 202 -10.97 -7.99 -1.18
CA ILE A 202 -11.08 -7.52 0.22
C ILE A 202 -12.49 -6.96 0.49
N ARG A 203 -13.03 -6.16 -0.44
CA ARG A 203 -14.37 -5.58 -0.30
C ARG A 203 -15.45 -6.64 -0.26
N ASP A 204 -15.38 -7.64 -1.13
CA ASP A 204 -16.35 -8.74 -1.19
C ASP A 204 -16.25 -9.65 0.04
N ALA A 205 -15.06 -9.79 0.63
CA ALA A 205 -14.86 -10.49 1.90
C ALA A 205 -15.35 -9.71 3.13
N GLY A 206 -15.69 -8.43 2.98
CA GLY A 206 -16.13 -7.56 4.07
C GLY A 206 -14.99 -6.92 4.87
N GLY A 207 -13.76 -6.90 4.33
CA GLY A 207 -12.55 -6.48 5.00
C GLY A 207 -11.46 -7.55 4.97
N ALA A 208 -10.32 -7.24 5.56
CA ALA A 208 -9.17 -8.15 5.66
C ALA A 208 -8.45 -7.97 7.01
N THR A 209 -7.56 -8.89 7.34
CA THR A 209 -6.68 -8.82 8.51
C THR A 209 -5.23 -9.08 8.11
N ASP A 210 -4.28 -8.71 8.95
CA ASP A 210 -2.84 -8.93 8.70
C ASP A 210 -2.38 -8.35 7.34
N PHE A 211 -2.87 -7.16 6.99
CA PHE A 211 -2.55 -6.50 5.74
C PHE A 211 -1.14 -5.92 5.79
N GLU A 212 -0.32 -6.25 4.79
CA GLU A 212 1.00 -5.70 4.56
C GLU A 212 1.21 -5.47 3.06
N ALA A 213 1.61 -4.26 2.70
CA ALA A 213 2.12 -3.93 1.37
C ALA A 213 3.62 -3.63 1.47
N ILE A 214 4.42 -4.29 0.64
CA ILE A 214 5.84 -4.00 0.45
C ILE A 214 6.03 -3.42 -0.94
N ILE A 215 6.65 -2.25 -1.01
CA ILE A 215 6.76 -1.46 -2.23
C ILE A 215 8.23 -1.28 -2.57
N THR A 216 8.62 -1.74 -3.77
CA THR A 216 10.01 -1.71 -4.23
C THR A 216 10.19 -0.70 -5.35
N TYR A 217 11.37 -0.07 -5.39
CA TYR A 217 11.72 0.96 -6.34
C TYR A 217 12.94 0.57 -7.18
N PRO A 218 13.04 1.05 -8.43
CA PRO A 218 14.17 0.73 -9.30
C PRO A 218 15.46 1.44 -8.87
N ASP A 219 15.34 2.61 -8.21
CA ASP A 219 16.43 3.38 -7.65
C ASP A 219 15.95 4.25 -6.47
N THR A 220 16.84 5.09 -5.92
CA THR A 220 16.57 5.93 -4.73
C THR A 220 16.16 7.37 -5.06
N ASN A 221 16.02 7.72 -6.33
CA ASN A 221 15.72 9.08 -6.78
C ASN A 221 14.25 9.22 -7.20
N THR A 222 13.69 8.18 -7.80
CA THR A 222 12.29 8.20 -8.26
C THR A 222 11.30 7.94 -7.12
N GLN A 223 10.10 8.52 -7.21
CA GLN A 223 8.96 8.18 -6.36
C GLN A 223 7.99 7.20 -7.05
N ILE A 224 8.32 6.73 -8.25
CA ILE A 224 7.56 5.74 -9.02
C ILE A 224 8.04 4.33 -8.62
N PRO A 225 7.20 3.50 -7.98
CA PRO A 225 7.55 2.11 -7.66
C PRO A 225 7.76 1.27 -8.92
N SER A 226 8.54 0.20 -8.79
CA SER A 226 8.66 -0.84 -9.82
C SER A 226 7.82 -2.08 -9.52
N HIS A 227 7.54 -2.37 -8.25
CA HIS A 227 6.91 -3.63 -7.84
C HIS A 227 6.16 -3.47 -6.51
N TYR A 228 5.07 -4.22 -6.38
CA TYR A 228 4.26 -4.33 -5.18
C TYR A 228 4.11 -5.81 -4.78
N GLU A 229 4.21 -6.06 -3.48
CA GLU A 229 3.85 -7.34 -2.85
C GLU A 229 2.86 -7.05 -1.74
N TYR A 230 1.63 -7.55 -1.87
CA TYR A 230 0.57 -7.44 -0.89
C TYR A 230 0.37 -8.80 -0.23
N THR A 231 0.34 -8.82 1.10
CA THR A 231 -0.04 -9.98 1.91
C THR A 231 -1.21 -9.58 2.79
N TYR A 232 -2.27 -10.39 2.81
CA TYR A 232 -3.45 -10.13 3.65
C TYR A 232 -4.26 -11.40 3.86
N THR A 233 -5.04 -11.45 4.93
CA THR A 233 -5.92 -12.57 5.27
C THR A 233 -7.38 -12.21 5.05
N ILE A 234 -8.06 -12.95 4.18
CA ILE A 234 -9.52 -12.87 3.98
C ILE A 234 -10.17 -14.22 4.27
N GLN A 235 -11.28 -14.21 5.01
CA GLN A 235 -12.03 -15.42 5.36
C GLN A 235 -11.17 -16.54 6.01
N GLY A 236 -10.07 -16.17 6.67
CA GLY A 236 -9.14 -17.10 7.32
C GLY A 236 -8.06 -17.68 6.40
N ASN A 237 -7.98 -17.25 5.14
CA ASN A 237 -6.95 -17.65 4.19
C ASN A 237 -5.99 -16.48 3.92
N GLU A 238 -4.69 -16.73 4.02
CA GLU A 238 -3.65 -15.79 3.63
C GLU A 238 -3.54 -15.76 2.09
N VAL A 239 -3.55 -14.56 1.54
CA VAL A 239 -3.39 -14.25 0.12
C VAL A 239 -2.11 -13.44 -0.05
N VAL A 240 -1.35 -13.76 -1.09
CA VAL A 240 -0.14 -13.03 -1.47
C VAL A 240 -0.23 -12.68 -2.95
N ASP A 241 -0.37 -11.38 -3.23
CA ASP A 241 -0.41 -10.84 -4.59
C ASP A 241 0.87 -10.07 -4.90
N THR A 242 1.47 -10.34 -6.05
CA THR A 242 2.71 -9.69 -6.48
C THR A 242 2.59 -9.23 -7.91
N PHE A 243 2.91 -7.96 -8.19
CA PHE A 243 2.83 -7.41 -9.53
C PHE A 243 3.81 -6.25 -9.75
N ASP A 244 4.25 -6.11 -11.00
CA ASP A 244 5.11 -5.01 -11.43
C ASP A 244 4.26 -3.78 -11.78
N ASN A 245 4.81 -2.58 -11.59
CA ASN A 245 4.16 -1.32 -11.94
C ASN A 245 4.24 -1.04 -13.45
N LEU A 246 3.68 -1.96 -14.24
CA LEU A 246 3.70 -1.97 -15.70
C LEU A 246 2.27 -2.15 -16.22
N ASN A 247 2.07 -1.80 -17.48
CA ASN A 247 0.78 -1.99 -18.12
C ASN A 247 0.49 -3.49 -18.31
N PRO A 248 -0.59 -4.04 -17.73
CA PRO A 248 -0.91 -5.45 -17.82
C PRO A 248 -1.20 -5.91 -19.25
N ASP A 249 -1.76 -5.05 -20.12
CA ASP A 249 -2.00 -5.40 -21.53
C ASP A 249 -0.67 -5.57 -22.29
N ASP A 250 0.30 -4.68 -22.07
CA ASP A 250 1.64 -4.77 -22.69
C ASP A 250 2.38 -6.03 -22.21
N VAL A 251 2.27 -6.35 -20.91
CA VAL A 251 2.86 -7.56 -20.33
C VAL A 251 2.20 -8.79 -20.95
N ASN A 252 0.86 -8.83 -21.01
CA ASN A 252 0.10 -9.92 -21.60
C ASN A 252 0.41 -10.09 -23.10
N GLU A 253 0.57 -9.00 -23.85
CA GLU A 253 0.98 -9.03 -25.25
C GLU A 253 2.38 -9.62 -25.40
N SER A 254 3.32 -9.18 -24.56
CA SER A 254 4.70 -9.69 -24.58
C SER A 254 4.79 -11.19 -24.26
N LEU A 255 3.85 -11.70 -23.46
CA LEU A 255 3.70 -13.11 -23.12
C LEU A 255 2.92 -13.90 -24.19
N GLY A 256 2.34 -13.21 -25.19
CA GLY A 256 1.54 -13.81 -26.26
C GLY A 256 0.14 -14.23 -25.81
N LEU A 257 -0.36 -13.64 -24.73
CA LEU A 257 -1.71 -13.89 -24.19
C LEU A 257 -2.79 -13.07 -24.92
N THR A 258 -2.39 -12.01 -25.63
CA THR A 258 -3.29 -11.21 -26.48
C THR A 258 -3.38 -11.81 -27.89
N GLY A 259 -4.12 -12.90 -28.02
CA GLY A 259 -4.45 -13.50 -29.32
C GLY A 259 -5.49 -12.67 -30.07
N ASP A 260 -5.24 -12.44 -31.36
CA ASP A 260 -6.07 -11.66 -32.28
C ASP A 260 -7.35 -12.44 -32.66
N ASP A 261 -8.45 -12.20 -31.95
CA ASP A 261 -9.81 -12.52 -32.44
C ASP A 261 -10.34 -11.39 -33.34
N SER A 262 -9.52 -10.91 -34.27
CA SER A 262 -10.01 -10.14 -35.42
C SER A 262 -10.59 -11.09 -36.47
N SER A 263 -11.80 -11.59 -36.24
CA SER A 263 -12.69 -11.91 -37.36
C SER A 263 -13.31 -10.60 -37.86
N ASP A 264 -12.64 -10.04 -38.87
CA ASP A 264 -13.11 -9.10 -39.88
C ASP A 264 -14.65 -8.88 -39.88
N SER A 265 -15.12 -7.88 -39.13
CA SER A 265 -16.52 -7.46 -39.13
C SER A 265 -16.78 -6.50 -40.28
N SER A 266 -16.76 -7.05 -41.50
CA SER A 266 -17.48 -6.46 -42.62
C SER A 266 -18.96 -6.80 -42.48
N ASP A 267 -19.78 -5.76 -42.35
CA ASP A 267 -21.25 -5.80 -42.39
C ASP A 267 -21.79 -6.75 -43.47
N SER A 268 -22.41 -7.85 -43.04
CA SER A 268 -23.53 -8.43 -43.79
C SER A 268 -24.55 -9.07 -42.85
N ASN A 269 -25.49 -8.23 -42.42
CA ASN A 269 -26.92 -8.53 -42.22
C ASN A 269 -27.34 -10.00 -42.46
N GLY A 270 -27.68 -10.71 -41.38
CA GLY A 270 -28.52 -11.91 -41.48
C GLY A 270 -28.47 -12.89 -40.33
N SER A 271 -29.51 -12.83 -39.48
CA SER A 271 -30.17 -13.98 -38.86
C SER A 271 -29.49 -14.67 -37.66
N THR A 272 -30.10 -14.45 -36.50
CA THR A 272 -30.42 -15.44 -35.45
C THR A 272 -29.67 -16.78 -35.53
N GLY A 273 -28.74 -17.00 -34.58
CA GLY A 273 -28.11 -18.30 -34.35
C GLY A 273 -27.53 -18.37 -32.94
N SER A 274 -28.20 -19.14 -32.08
CA SER A 274 -27.77 -19.61 -30.77
C SER A 274 -26.37 -20.23 -30.79
N THR A 275 -25.43 -19.71 -29.99
CA THR A 275 -24.24 -20.48 -29.60
C THR A 275 -24.70 -21.51 -28.56
N GLU A 276 -24.51 -22.78 -28.88
CA GLU A 276 -25.03 -23.90 -28.13
C GLU A 276 -24.39 -23.96 -26.72
N GLU A 277 -25.22 -23.83 -25.69
CA GLU A 277 -24.91 -24.32 -24.35
C GLU A 277 -24.59 -25.83 -24.47
N GLY A 278 -23.31 -26.19 -24.39
CA GLY A 278 -22.90 -27.57 -24.13
C GLY A 278 -21.89 -28.21 -25.07
N ASP A 279 -21.22 -27.44 -25.93
CA ASP A 279 -20.01 -27.91 -26.60
C ASP A 279 -18.76 -27.56 -25.79
N VAL A 280 -18.24 -28.54 -25.03
CA VAL A 280 -16.97 -28.43 -24.28
C VAL A 280 -15.77 -28.90 -25.08
N SER A 281 -15.90 -29.19 -26.39
CA SER A 281 -14.80 -29.78 -27.17
C SER A 281 -13.55 -28.89 -27.29
N SER A 282 -13.69 -27.58 -27.03
CA SER A 282 -12.57 -26.63 -26.93
C SER A 282 -11.85 -26.64 -25.58
N VAL A 283 -12.45 -27.21 -24.54
CA VAL A 283 -11.95 -27.20 -23.15
C VAL A 283 -11.61 -28.61 -22.67
N ASP A 284 -12.45 -29.60 -22.98
CA ASP A 284 -12.23 -31.02 -22.66
C ASP A 284 -11.18 -31.63 -23.61
N ALA A 285 -9.91 -31.38 -23.29
CA ALA A 285 -8.76 -31.81 -24.07
C ALA A 285 -8.66 -33.34 -24.19
N ASN A 286 -9.23 -34.07 -23.23
CA ASN A 286 -9.18 -35.53 -23.19
C ASN A 286 -10.43 -36.21 -23.78
N GLY A 287 -11.50 -35.45 -24.06
CA GLY A 287 -12.71 -35.88 -24.75
C GLY A 287 -13.62 -36.80 -23.93
N ASN A 288 -13.58 -36.73 -22.59
CA ASN A 288 -14.38 -37.59 -21.71
C ASN A 288 -15.74 -36.99 -21.31
N GLY A 289 -16.04 -35.76 -21.74
CA GLY A 289 -17.26 -35.01 -21.42
C GLY A 289 -17.27 -34.33 -20.05
N GLN A 290 -16.14 -34.30 -19.33
CA GLN A 290 -15.95 -33.61 -18.06
C GLN A 290 -14.71 -32.72 -18.14
N VAL A 291 -14.83 -31.50 -17.62
CA VAL A 291 -13.77 -30.50 -17.62
C VAL A 291 -13.13 -30.45 -16.24
N THR A 292 -11.82 -30.61 -16.20
CA THR A 292 -11.03 -30.44 -14.97
C THR A 292 -10.70 -28.96 -14.72
N ILE A 293 -10.34 -28.63 -13.48
CA ILE A 293 -9.82 -27.29 -13.13
C ILE A 293 -8.62 -26.94 -14.01
N GLN A 294 -7.74 -27.91 -14.27
CA GLN A 294 -6.57 -27.70 -15.13
C GLN A 294 -6.97 -27.38 -16.57
N GLU A 295 -7.91 -28.13 -17.15
CA GLU A 295 -8.40 -27.87 -18.51
C GLU A 295 -9.09 -26.52 -18.64
N ALA A 296 -9.85 -26.11 -17.61
CA ALA A 296 -10.44 -24.79 -17.57
C ALA A 296 -9.38 -23.68 -17.42
N LYS A 297 -8.35 -23.86 -16.58
CA LYS A 297 -7.22 -22.93 -16.47
C LYS A 297 -6.43 -22.83 -17.78
N ASP A 298 -6.16 -23.97 -18.41
CA ASP A 298 -5.45 -24.06 -19.69
C ASP A 298 -6.25 -23.42 -20.84
N ALA A 299 -7.58 -23.45 -20.74
CA ALA A 299 -8.49 -22.75 -21.65
C ALA A 299 -8.69 -21.26 -21.29
N GLY A 300 -7.98 -20.75 -20.28
CA GLY A 300 -7.98 -19.33 -19.92
C GLY A 300 -9.11 -18.89 -18.99
N PHE A 301 -9.85 -19.83 -18.39
CA PHE A 301 -10.89 -19.49 -17.42
C PHE A 301 -10.28 -19.17 -16.05
N SER A 302 -10.73 -18.07 -15.45
CA SER A 302 -10.38 -17.69 -14.07
C SER A 302 -11.17 -18.53 -13.07
N MET A 303 -10.55 -18.83 -11.92
CA MET A 303 -11.17 -19.59 -10.84
C MET A 303 -11.60 -18.67 -9.69
N PRO A 304 -12.61 -19.06 -8.89
CA PRO A 304 -13.44 -20.26 -9.04
C PRO A 304 -14.48 -20.11 -10.16
N ILE A 305 -14.82 -21.23 -10.80
CA ILE A 305 -15.95 -21.31 -11.73
C ILE A 305 -17.22 -21.54 -10.92
N THR A 306 -18.12 -20.57 -10.98
CA THR A 306 -19.34 -20.50 -10.19
C THR A 306 -20.52 -21.22 -10.87
N SER A 307 -21.54 -21.60 -10.09
CA SER A 307 -22.68 -22.39 -10.57
C SER A 307 -23.54 -21.77 -11.68
N ASP A 308 -23.42 -20.46 -11.88
CA ASP A 308 -24.04 -19.69 -12.96
C ASP A 308 -23.21 -19.70 -14.27
N HIS A 309 -21.97 -20.19 -14.24
CA HIS A 309 -21.13 -20.32 -15.43
C HIS A 309 -21.47 -21.59 -16.23
N TRP A 310 -21.60 -21.47 -17.55
CA TRP A 310 -22.04 -22.59 -18.43
C TRP A 310 -21.12 -23.83 -18.35
N LEU A 311 -19.83 -23.63 -18.05
CA LEU A 311 -18.83 -24.68 -17.89
C LEU A 311 -19.02 -25.49 -16.61
N TYR A 312 -19.64 -24.91 -15.57
CA TYR A 312 -19.79 -25.50 -14.24
C TYR A 312 -20.49 -26.86 -14.29
N GLN A 313 -21.51 -27.03 -15.13
CA GLN A 313 -22.24 -28.30 -15.28
C GLN A 313 -21.38 -29.47 -15.79
N TYR A 314 -20.21 -29.16 -16.37
CA TYR A 314 -19.24 -30.15 -16.87
C TYR A 314 -18.06 -30.34 -15.92
N MET A 315 -18.00 -29.57 -14.83
CA MET A 315 -16.95 -29.62 -13.83
C MET A 315 -17.42 -30.34 -12.56
N GLN A 316 -16.47 -30.81 -11.75
CA GLN A 316 -16.77 -31.54 -10.53
C GLN A 316 -16.66 -30.62 -9.31
N ASP A 317 -17.81 -30.20 -8.79
CA ASP A 317 -17.97 -29.63 -7.46
C ASP A 317 -18.02 -30.77 -6.42
N ARG A 318 -17.06 -30.80 -5.50
CA ARG A 318 -16.87 -31.90 -4.54
C ARG A 318 -17.56 -31.62 -3.20
N ASP A 319 -17.71 -30.36 -2.85
CA ASP A 319 -18.25 -29.77 -1.62
C ASP A 319 -19.74 -29.47 -1.76
N GLY A 320 -20.17 -29.18 -2.98
CA GLY A 320 -21.52 -28.74 -3.34
C GLY A 320 -21.81 -27.31 -2.94
N ASP A 321 -20.80 -26.45 -2.85
CA ASP A 321 -20.94 -25.03 -2.50
C ASP A 321 -21.29 -24.14 -3.70
N GLY A 322 -21.30 -24.71 -4.92
CA GLY A 322 -21.61 -23.97 -6.12
C GLY A 322 -20.38 -23.34 -6.79
N MET A 323 -19.17 -23.73 -6.40
CA MET A 323 -17.90 -23.24 -6.94
C MET A 323 -17.00 -24.42 -7.36
N VAL A 324 -16.13 -24.21 -8.34
CA VAL A 324 -15.10 -25.19 -8.71
C VAL A 324 -13.78 -24.48 -8.97
N GLY A 325 -12.71 -24.90 -8.27
CA GLY A 325 -11.35 -24.42 -8.53
C GLY A 325 -10.78 -23.42 -7.52
N GLU A 326 -11.42 -23.32 -6.36
CA GLU A 326 -10.85 -22.76 -5.13
C GLU A 326 -9.58 -23.49 -4.65
#